data_AF-A0A2D5Z364-F1
#
_entry.id   AF-A0A2D5Z364-F1
#
_cell.length_a   1.000
_cell.length_b   1.000
_cell.length_c   1.000
_cell.angle_alpha   90.00
_cell.angle_beta   90.00
_cell.angle_gamma   90.00
#
_symmetry.space_group_name_H-M   'P 1'
#
loop_
_entity.id
_entity.type
_entity.pdbx_description
1 polymer ?
#
loop_
_entity_poly.entity_id
_entity_poly.type
_entity_poly.pdbx_seq_one_letter_code
_entity_poly.pdbx_strand_id
1 'polypeptide(L)'
;MQAYLFEFMDLPWLAQSLRLTLRDILECVCSRPLRPYYDWVARRVLATLREGDTVVELAAGTAPIARHLARMKLPDRVRLIVADLNPDHKIYEELSRRHPGVIEPETEPVDLMVERDWGQNATIVLSAAFHHIPFEKRGEALGALSRSAGRVMIFEPLRHQFASPLLVLTTLIPSLLLPLWYLGRRAGSVRRFLWCWLVPIAPLIFWWEGIISCLRCWSERTWRKHLGAIAPDDRTPVVEHTLFSTYVSW
;
A
#
# COMPACT_ATOMS: atom_id res chain seq x y z
N MET A 1 -5.16 20.57 -16.41
CA MET A 1 -5.32 19.11 -16.46
C MET A 1 -4.02 18.51 -15.95
N GLN A 2 -4.03 17.77 -14.83
CA GLN A 2 -2.82 17.16 -14.29
C GLN A 2 -2.48 15.94 -15.16
N ALA A 3 -1.24 15.84 -15.64
CA ALA A 3 -0.85 14.71 -16.49
C ALA A 3 -0.90 13.41 -15.68
N TYR A 4 -1.76 12.47 -16.08
CA TYR A 4 -1.82 11.14 -15.51
C TYR A 4 -0.83 10.25 -16.29
N LEU A 5 0.46 10.41 -15.99
CA LEU A 5 1.54 9.61 -16.58
C LEU A 5 1.45 8.15 -16.09
N PHE A 6 2.03 7.20 -16.82
CA PHE A 6 1.94 5.77 -16.50
C PHE A 6 2.98 5.33 -15.47
N GLU A 7 2.60 4.36 -14.63
CA GLU A 7 3.54 3.52 -13.89
C GLU A 7 3.67 2.19 -14.64
N PHE A 8 4.85 1.58 -14.64
CA PHE A 8 5.10 0.33 -15.35
C PHE A 8 4.34 -0.85 -14.74
N MET A 9 4.14 -0.86 -13.41
CA MET A 9 3.41 -1.88 -12.68
C MET A 9 1.91 -1.88 -13.01
N ASP A 10 1.37 -0.75 -13.51
CA ASP A 10 0.00 -0.65 -14.05
C ASP A 10 -0.13 -1.33 -15.41
N LEU A 11 0.98 -1.53 -16.15
CA LEU A 11 0.94 -2.05 -17.51
C LEU A 11 0.75 -3.57 -17.51
N PRO A 12 -0.22 -4.11 -18.26
CA PRO A 12 -0.51 -5.55 -18.26
C PRO A 12 0.65 -6.38 -18.82
N TRP A 13 1.38 -5.83 -19.79
CA TRP A 13 2.48 -6.49 -20.49
C TRP A 13 3.82 -6.48 -19.76
N LEU A 14 3.92 -5.86 -18.57
CA LEU A 14 5.16 -5.89 -17.79
C LEU A 14 5.53 -7.34 -17.44
N ALA A 15 6.76 -7.75 -17.79
CA ALA A 15 7.24 -9.11 -17.57
C ALA A 15 7.10 -9.51 -16.10
N GLN A 16 6.52 -10.68 -15.84
CA GLN A 16 6.19 -11.09 -14.46
C GLN A 16 7.42 -11.15 -13.55
N SER A 17 8.58 -11.59 -14.05
CA SER A 17 9.83 -11.58 -13.29
C SER A 17 10.27 -10.19 -12.87
N LEU A 18 10.01 -9.18 -13.70
CA LEU A 18 10.33 -7.78 -13.42
C LEU A 18 9.33 -7.20 -12.42
N ARG A 19 8.02 -7.43 -12.62
CA ARG A 19 6.96 -7.02 -11.67
C ARG A 19 7.22 -7.56 -10.26
N LEU A 20 7.58 -8.84 -10.14
CA LEU A 20 7.94 -9.44 -8.85
C LEU A 20 9.21 -8.83 -8.25
N THR A 21 10.17 -8.40 -9.08
CA THR A 21 11.38 -7.72 -8.59
C THR A 21 11.07 -6.30 -8.09
N LEU A 22 10.19 -5.56 -8.78
CA LEU A 22 9.73 -4.24 -8.33
C LEU A 22 8.95 -4.34 -7.00
N ARG A 23 8.11 -5.37 -6.83
CA ARG A 23 7.47 -5.67 -5.54
C ARG A 23 8.48 -6.02 -4.44
N ASP A 24 9.52 -6.79 -4.75
CA ASP A 24 10.61 -7.08 -3.79
C ASP A 24 11.34 -5.77 -3.38
N ILE A 25 11.56 -4.84 -4.32
CA ILE A 25 12.12 -3.50 -4.04
C ILE A 25 11.19 -2.71 -3.13
N LEU A 26 9.90 -2.61 -3.47
CA LEU A 26 8.90 -1.90 -2.68
C LEU A 26 8.89 -2.42 -1.23
N GLU A 27 8.84 -3.75 -1.06
CA GLU A 27 8.88 -4.38 0.25
C GLU A 27 10.17 -4.06 1.00
N CYS A 28 11.31 -4.05 0.32
CA CYS A 28 12.61 -3.71 0.91
C CYS A 28 12.66 -2.24 1.37
N VAL A 29 12.21 -1.29 0.55
CA VAL A 29 12.34 0.15 0.84
C VAL A 29 11.29 0.65 1.84
N CYS A 30 10.13 0.01 1.90
CA CYS A 30 9.05 0.34 2.83
C CYS A 30 9.08 -0.44 4.15
N SER A 31 10.07 -1.32 4.33
CA SER A 31 10.30 -2.08 5.55
C SER A 31 11.62 -1.68 6.24
N ARG A 32 11.75 -2.09 7.52
CA ARG A 32 13.02 -1.98 8.24
C ARG A 32 14.12 -2.79 7.54
N PRO A 33 15.38 -2.32 7.58
CA PRO A 33 15.87 -1.14 8.31
C PRO A 33 15.72 0.19 7.57
N LEU A 34 15.31 0.18 6.28
CA LEU A 34 15.33 1.39 5.46
C LEU A 34 14.26 2.39 5.83
N ARG A 35 12.98 1.97 5.84
CA ARG A 35 11.87 2.81 6.27
C ARG A 35 10.87 1.95 7.02
N PRO A 36 10.46 2.31 8.25
CA PRO A 36 9.46 1.55 8.98
C PRO A 36 8.03 1.88 8.52
N TYR A 37 7.79 2.04 7.20
CA TYR A 37 6.51 2.52 6.67
C TYR A 37 5.37 1.56 6.98
N TYR A 38 5.51 0.28 6.63
CA TYR A 38 4.46 -0.70 6.91
C TYR A 38 4.24 -0.92 8.42
N ASP A 39 5.32 -0.89 9.22
CA ASP A 39 5.21 -0.95 10.69
C ASP A 39 4.43 0.24 11.25
N TRP A 40 4.68 1.44 10.75
CA TRP A 40 3.99 2.65 11.18
C TRP A 40 2.51 2.61 10.78
N VAL A 41 2.19 2.23 9.53
CA VAL A 41 0.79 2.07 9.09
C VAL A 41 0.07 1.05 9.96
N ALA A 42 0.64 -0.14 10.14
CA ALA A 42 0.05 -1.19 10.96
C ALA A 42 -0.20 -0.72 12.41
N ARG A 43 0.73 0.03 13.02
CA ARG A 43 0.52 0.61 14.36
C ARG A 43 -0.59 1.66 14.39
N ARG A 44 -0.70 2.51 13.37
CA ARG A 44 -1.78 3.50 13.27
C ARG A 44 -3.14 2.82 13.15
N VAL A 45 -3.23 1.74 12.37
CA VAL A 45 -4.45 0.92 12.26
C VAL A 45 -4.74 0.25 13.60
N LEU A 46 -3.78 -0.46 14.19
CA LEU A 46 -3.92 -1.16 15.47
C LEU A 46 -4.45 -0.26 16.59
N ALA A 47 -3.99 0.99 16.65
CA ALA A 47 -4.42 1.97 17.66
C ALA A 47 -5.92 2.34 17.58
N THR A 48 -6.59 2.00 16.48
CA THR A 48 -8.03 2.25 16.29
C THR A 48 -8.91 1.02 16.54
N LEU A 49 -8.30 -0.16 16.66
CA LEU A 49 -9.03 -1.43 16.71
C LEU A 49 -9.59 -1.72 18.10
N ARG A 50 -10.77 -2.32 18.11
CA ARG A 50 -11.46 -2.87 19.28
C ARG A 50 -11.68 -4.37 19.11
N GLU A 51 -12.15 -5.02 20.16
CA GLU A 51 -12.56 -6.42 20.10
C GLU A 51 -13.62 -6.63 19.00
N GLY A 52 -13.43 -7.65 18.17
CA GLY A 52 -14.35 -8.00 17.08
C GLY A 52 -14.30 -7.08 15.86
N ASP A 53 -13.42 -6.08 15.82
CA ASP A 53 -13.24 -5.23 14.64
C ASP A 53 -12.70 -6.03 13.45
N THR A 54 -13.00 -5.56 12.25
CA THR A 54 -12.47 -6.14 11.00
C THR A 54 -11.60 -5.10 10.30
N VAL A 55 -10.41 -5.48 9.85
CA VAL A 55 -9.56 -4.64 9.00
C VAL A 55 -9.62 -5.18 7.59
N VAL A 56 -9.95 -4.34 6.62
CA VAL A 56 -9.99 -4.71 5.20
C VAL A 56 -8.85 -3.97 4.50
N GLU A 57 -7.74 -4.66 4.24
CA GLU A 57 -6.67 -4.14 3.39
C GLU A 57 -7.12 -4.28 1.94
N LEU A 58 -7.48 -3.15 1.31
CA LEU A 58 -7.87 -3.10 -0.10
C LEU A 58 -6.71 -2.67 -0.98
N ALA A 59 -6.74 -3.10 -2.25
CA ALA A 59 -5.60 -2.97 -3.17
C ALA A 59 -4.30 -3.49 -2.51
N ALA A 60 -4.43 -4.62 -1.80
CA ALA A 60 -3.44 -5.11 -0.87
C ALA A 60 -2.15 -5.58 -1.56
N GLY A 61 -2.18 -5.91 -2.84
CA GLY A 61 -1.04 -6.48 -3.56
C GLY A 61 -0.50 -7.71 -2.83
N THR A 62 0.65 -7.58 -2.17
CA THR A 62 1.27 -8.65 -1.36
C THR A 62 0.85 -8.66 0.13
N ALA A 63 -0.22 -7.94 0.48
CA ALA A 63 -0.79 -7.76 1.82
C ALA A 63 0.22 -7.33 2.90
N PRO A 64 1.01 -6.27 2.69
CA PRO A 64 2.01 -5.84 3.66
C PRO A 64 1.37 -5.43 5.01
N ILE A 65 0.22 -4.76 5.04
CA ILE A 65 -0.34 -4.28 6.30
C ILE A 65 -0.87 -5.43 7.15
N ALA A 66 -1.64 -6.34 6.56
CA ALA A 66 -2.12 -7.54 7.24
C ALA A 66 -0.96 -8.41 7.76
N ARG A 67 0.11 -8.56 6.98
CA ARG A 67 1.34 -9.26 7.41
C ARG A 67 2.02 -8.62 8.62
N HIS A 68 2.00 -7.28 8.71
CA HIS A 68 2.56 -6.58 9.85
C HIS A 68 1.63 -6.63 11.07
N LEU A 69 0.32 -6.45 10.88
CA LEU A 69 -0.69 -6.56 11.94
C LEU A 69 -0.71 -7.96 12.57
N ALA A 70 -0.65 -9.02 11.77
CA ALA A 70 -0.69 -10.40 12.27
C ALA A 70 0.53 -10.84 13.09
N ARG A 71 1.59 -10.02 13.13
CA ARG A 71 2.76 -10.20 14.02
C ARG A 71 2.63 -9.40 15.32
N MET A 72 1.61 -8.56 15.44
CA MET A 72 1.36 -7.74 16.62
C MET A 72 0.31 -8.42 17.52
N LYS A 73 0.19 -7.96 18.77
CA LYS A 73 -0.89 -8.36 19.66
C LYS A 73 -2.16 -7.61 19.26
N LEU A 74 -3.05 -8.28 18.53
CA LEU A 74 -4.36 -7.77 18.16
C LEU A 74 -5.33 -7.88 19.35
N PRO A 75 -6.36 -7.00 19.42
CA PRO A 75 -7.54 -7.25 20.24
C PRO A 75 -8.21 -8.58 19.89
N ASP A 76 -8.95 -9.14 20.84
CA ASP A 76 -9.62 -10.42 20.64
C ASP A 76 -10.61 -10.38 19.48
N ARG A 77 -10.69 -11.49 18.74
CA ARG A 77 -11.63 -11.68 17.61
C ARG A 77 -11.48 -10.68 16.45
N VAL A 78 -10.36 -9.96 16.37
CA VAL A 78 -10.07 -9.13 15.20
C VAL A 78 -9.80 -10.00 13.98
N ARG A 79 -10.40 -9.62 12.85
CA ARG A 79 -10.20 -10.26 11.55
C ARG A 79 -9.48 -9.32 10.59
N LEU A 80 -8.63 -9.88 9.75
CA LEU A 80 -7.87 -9.17 8.72
C LEU A 80 -8.26 -9.73 7.36
N ILE A 81 -9.03 -8.96 6.59
CA ILE A 81 -9.40 -9.28 5.22
C ILE A 81 -8.37 -8.67 4.27
N VAL A 82 -7.86 -9.46 3.33
CA VAL A 82 -6.96 -8.99 2.27
C VAL A 82 -7.64 -9.12 0.92
N ALA A 83 -7.76 -8.00 0.20
CA ALA A 83 -8.48 -7.92 -1.07
C ALA A 83 -7.73 -7.05 -2.08
N ASP A 84 -7.84 -7.41 -3.36
CA ASP A 84 -7.25 -6.68 -4.48
C ASP A 84 -8.12 -6.83 -5.72
N LEU A 85 -7.96 -5.93 -6.69
CA LEU A 85 -8.57 -6.09 -8.00
C LEU A 85 -7.95 -7.28 -8.76
N ASN A 86 -6.68 -7.59 -8.50
CA ASN A 86 -5.96 -8.73 -9.04
C ASN A 86 -5.32 -9.55 -7.91
N PRO A 87 -6.11 -10.37 -7.17
CA PRO A 87 -5.63 -11.10 -6.00
C PRO A 87 -4.42 -11.99 -6.29
N ASP A 88 -3.38 -11.90 -5.44
CA ASP A 88 -2.24 -12.82 -5.50
C ASP A 88 -2.58 -14.09 -4.70
N HIS A 89 -3.36 -14.99 -5.32
CA HIS A 89 -3.91 -16.19 -4.69
C HIS A 89 -2.86 -16.98 -3.89
N LYS A 90 -1.65 -17.14 -4.45
CA LYS A 90 -0.57 -17.88 -3.79
C LYS A 90 -0.11 -17.22 -2.50
N ILE A 91 0.06 -15.89 -2.50
CA ILE A 91 0.45 -15.15 -1.29
C ILE A 91 -0.68 -15.18 -0.27
N TYR A 92 -1.93 -15.04 -0.72
CA TYR A 92 -3.09 -14.94 0.15
C TYR A 92 -3.41 -16.27 0.85
N GLU A 93 -3.35 -17.38 0.11
CA GLU A 93 -3.48 -18.73 0.66
C GLU A 93 -2.37 -19.05 1.68
N GLU A 94 -1.11 -18.75 1.33
CA GLU A 94 0.03 -18.94 2.22
C GLU A 94 -0.13 -18.12 3.51
N LEU A 95 -0.62 -16.89 3.39
CA LEU A 95 -0.80 -15.98 4.51
C LEU A 95 -1.93 -16.44 5.44
N SER A 96 -3.07 -16.84 4.87
CA SER A 96 -4.21 -17.40 5.62
C SER A 96 -3.81 -18.68 6.36
N ARG A 97 -3.06 -19.58 5.71
CA ARG A 97 -2.55 -20.81 6.33
C ARG A 97 -1.63 -20.54 7.52
N ARG A 98 -0.81 -19.48 7.46
CA ARG A 98 0.09 -19.09 8.56
C ARG A 98 -0.63 -18.41 9.72
N HIS A 99 -1.80 -17.82 9.47
CA HIS A 99 -2.57 -17.07 10.45
C HIS A 99 -4.06 -17.49 10.44
N PRO A 100 -4.34 -18.78 10.71
CA PRO A 100 -5.69 -19.33 10.62
C PRO A 100 -6.63 -18.63 11.61
N GLY A 101 -7.83 -18.27 11.13
CA GLY A 101 -8.84 -17.57 11.92
C GLY A 101 -8.54 -16.09 12.20
N VAL A 102 -7.43 -15.56 11.66
CA VAL A 102 -7.08 -14.13 11.74
C VAL A 102 -7.08 -13.50 10.36
N ILE A 103 -6.41 -14.13 9.37
CA ILE A 103 -6.35 -13.61 8.01
C ILE A 103 -7.30 -14.37 7.08
N GLU A 104 -8.23 -13.63 6.49
CA GLU A 104 -9.25 -14.10 5.56
C GLU A 104 -8.98 -13.51 4.17
N PRO A 105 -8.62 -14.33 3.17
CA PRO A 105 -8.36 -13.84 1.83
C PRO A 105 -9.66 -13.70 1.03
N GLU A 106 -9.84 -12.56 0.38
CA GLU A 106 -10.84 -12.41 -0.68
C GLU A 106 -10.21 -12.84 -2.00
N THR A 107 -10.70 -13.97 -2.52
CA THR A 107 -10.17 -14.57 -3.76
C THR A 107 -10.76 -13.96 -5.02
N GLU A 108 -11.94 -13.34 -4.91
CA GLU A 108 -12.57 -12.67 -6.03
C GLU A 108 -12.02 -11.24 -6.19
N PRO A 109 -11.89 -10.74 -7.43
CA PRO A 109 -11.54 -9.35 -7.71
C PRO A 109 -12.43 -8.36 -6.94
N VAL A 110 -11.80 -7.42 -6.22
CA VAL A 110 -12.49 -6.34 -5.51
C VAL A 110 -12.14 -5.00 -6.13
N ASP A 111 -13.12 -4.38 -6.79
CA ASP A 111 -13.01 -3.01 -7.28
C ASP A 111 -13.37 -2.01 -6.17
N LEU A 112 -12.41 -1.15 -5.82
CA LEU A 112 -12.57 -0.10 -4.81
C LEU A 112 -13.58 0.99 -5.19
N MET A 113 -13.99 1.05 -6.47
CA MET A 113 -15.02 1.95 -6.97
C MET A 113 -16.43 1.45 -6.69
N VAL A 114 -16.57 0.16 -6.37
CA VAL A 114 -17.85 -0.49 -6.10
C VAL A 114 -18.09 -0.54 -4.60
N GLU A 115 -19.26 -0.05 -4.18
CA GLU A 115 -19.69 -0.11 -2.79
C GLU A 115 -19.93 -1.57 -2.38
N ARG A 116 -19.38 -1.97 -1.23
CA ARG A 116 -19.52 -3.30 -0.65
C ARG A 116 -19.69 -3.20 0.85
N ASP A 117 -20.66 -3.91 1.41
CA ASP A 117 -20.88 -3.89 2.86
C ASP A 117 -19.83 -4.75 3.59
N TRP A 118 -18.81 -4.10 4.16
CA TRP A 118 -17.85 -4.74 5.07
C TRP A 118 -18.29 -4.69 6.53
N GLY A 119 -19.38 -3.98 6.83
CA GLY A 119 -19.91 -3.78 8.18
C GLY A 119 -19.41 -2.50 8.88
N GLN A 120 -20.16 -2.06 9.89
CA GLN A 120 -19.88 -0.82 10.63
C GLN A 120 -18.65 -0.90 11.54
N ASN A 121 -18.24 -2.10 11.94
CA ASN A 121 -17.00 -2.31 12.71
C ASN A 121 -15.77 -2.53 11.80
N ALA A 122 -15.94 -2.41 10.47
CA ALA A 122 -14.83 -2.53 9.54
C ALA A 122 -14.03 -1.23 9.41
N THR A 123 -12.72 -1.39 9.29
CA THR A 123 -11.78 -0.34 8.91
C THR A 123 -11.14 -0.72 7.59
N ILE A 124 -11.49 -0.02 6.51
CA ILE A 124 -10.79 -0.14 5.23
C ILE A 124 -9.43 0.56 5.34
N VAL A 125 -8.39 -0.12 4.88
CA VAL A 125 -7.02 0.40 4.82
C VAL A 125 -6.54 0.37 3.37
N LEU A 126 -6.16 1.53 2.86
CA LEU A 126 -5.43 1.67 1.58
C LEU A 126 -4.01 2.13 1.89
N SER A 127 -3.00 1.40 1.43
CA SER A 127 -1.59 1.75 1.60
C SER A 127 -0.91 1.86 0.24
N ALA A 128 -0.42 3.06 -0.10
CA ALA A 128 0.25 3.36 -1.36
C ALA A 128 -0.55 2.98 -2.61
N ALA A 129 -1.89 3.08 -2.57
CA ALA A 129 -2.77 2.62 -3.65
C ALA A 129 -3.70 3.70 -4.22
N PHE A 130 -4.07 4.71 -3.43
CA PHE A 130 -5.11 5.67 -3.82
C PHE A 130 -4.68 6.54 -5.00
N HIS A 131 -3.38 6.85 -5.12
CA HIS A 131 -2.85 7.59 -6.26
C HIS A 131 -2.97 6.86 -7.61
N HIS A 132 -3.17 5.54 -7.64
CA HIS A 132 -3.46 4.80 -8.87
C HIS A 132 -4.89 5.02 -9.38
N ILE A 133 -5.79 5.62 -8.59
CA ILE A 133 -7.13 5.96 -9.08
C ILE A 133 -7.03 7.22 -9.96
N PRO A 134 -7.64 7.24 -11.16
CA PRO A 134 -7.72 8.44 -11.99
C PRO A 134 -8.32 9.63 -11.22
N PHE A 135 -7.78 10.83 -11.44
CA PHE A 135 -8.10 12.02 -10.63
C PHE A 135 -9.60 12.33 -10.58
N GLU A 136 -10.28 12.17 -11.72
CA GLU A 136 -11.70 12.39 -11.91
C GLU A 136 -12.59 11.35 -11.21
N LYS A 137 -12.08 10.14 -10.96
CA LYS A 137 -12.80 9.04 -10.31
C LYS A 137 -12.61 8.99 -8.80
N ARG A 138 -11.58 9.64 -8.26
CA ARG A 138 -11.26 9.59 -6.82
C ARG A 138 -12.38 10.06 -5.89
N GLY A 139 -13.20 11.02 -6.33
CA GLY A 139 -14.36 11.45 -5.53
C GLY A 139 -15.40 10.34 -5.38
N GLU A 140 -15.73 9.67 -6.49
CA GLU A 140 -16.62 8.50 -6.50
C GLU A 140 -16.02 7.35 -5.67
N ALA A 141 -14.73 7.06 -5.83
CA ALA A 141 -14.02 6.05 -5.05
C ALA A 141 -14.14 6.31 -3.54
N LEU A 142 -13.89 7.55 -3.09
CA LEU A 142 -14.01 7.91 -1.68
C LEU A 142 -15.43 7.76 -1.16
N GLY A 143 -16.43 8.08 -2.00
CA GLY A 143 -17.84 7.87 -1.65
C GLY A 143 -18.18 6.39 -1.50
N ALA A 144 -17.72 5.54 -2.42
CA ALA A 144 -17.91 4.09 -2.33
C ALA A 144 -17.23 3.52 -1.07
N LEU A 145 -15.97 3.89 -0.83
CA LEU A 145 -15.21 3.45 0.35
C LEU A 145 -15.86 3.91 1.66
N SER A 146 -16.34 5.15 1.74
CA SER A 146 -16.95 5.70 2.97
C SER A 146 -18.27 5.02 3.32
N ARG A 147 -19.05 4.58 2.33
CA ARG A 147 -20.29 3.81 2.54
C ARG A 147 -20.04 2.33 2.80
N SER A 148 -18.90 1.81 2.37
CA SER A 148 -18.55 0.39 2.48
C SER A 148 -18.12 -0.06 3.88
N ALA A 149 -17.68 0.86 4.75
CA ALA A 149 -17.19 0.54 6.09
C ALA A 149 -17.40 1.68 7.09
N GLY A 150 -17.30 1.37 8.38
CA GLY A 150 -17.37 2.35 9.47
C GLY A 150 -16.18 3.32 9.49
N ARG A 151 -15.01 2.88 9.03
CA ARG A 151 -13.77 3.68 9.00
C ARG A 151 -13.02 3.45 7.70
N VAL A 152 -12.38 4.50 7.19
CA VAL A 152 -11.49 4.45 6.02
C VAL A 152 -10.19 5.15 6.38
N MET A 153 -9.07 4.44 6.25
CA MET A 153 -7.73 4.96 6.49
C MET A 153 -6.89 4.84 5.22
N ILE A 154 -6.42 5.98 4.70
CA ILE A 154 -5.63 6.04 3.47
C ILE A 154 -4.24 6.56 3.80
N PHE A 155 -3.23 5.80 3.43
CA PHE A 155 -1.83 6.10 3.71
C PHE A 155 -1.03 6.21 2.43
N GLU A 156 -0.44 7.37 2.17
CA GLU A 156 0.45 7.59 1.03
C GLU A 156 1.88 7.83 1.54
N PRO A 157 2.88 7.00 1.13
CA PRO A 157 4.27 7.17 1.55
C PRO A 157 4.94 8.38 0.88
N LEU A 158 4.36 8.85 -0.23
CA LEU A 158 4.84 9.94 -1.06
C LEU A 158 3.78 11.02 -1.17
N ARG A 159 4.19 12.21 -1.62
CA ARG A 159 3.33 13.40 -1.70
C ARG A 159 3.61 14.20 -2.94
N HIS A 160 2.61 14.95 -3.39
CA HIS A 160 2.79 15.97 -4.43
C HIS A 160 3.45 17.23 -3.85
N GLN A 161 4.78 17.15 -3.64
CA GLN A 161 5.63 18.25 -3.18
C GLN A 161 7.06 18.07 -3.72
N PHE A 162 7.83 19.17 -3.79
CA PHE A 162 9.19 19.17 -4.33
C PHE A 162 10.18 18.25 -3.61
N ALA A 163 9.98 18.00 -2.31
CA ALA A 163 10.85 17.13 -1.53
C ALA A 163 10.64 15.62 -1.80
N SER A 164 9.48 15.21 -2.31
CA SER A 164 9.18 13.77 -2.48
C SER A 164 10.03 13.10 -3.56
N PRO A 165 10.28 13.71 -4.74
CA PRO A 165 11.23 13.15 -5.71
C PRO A 165 12.65 12.96 -5.15
N LEU A 166 13.11 13.84 -4.24
CA LEU A 166 14.40 13.67 -3.54
C LEU A 166 14.37 12.43 -2.64
N LEU A 167 13.27 12.19 -1.93
CA LEU A 167 13.08 10.96 -1.17
C LEU A 167 13.06 9.72 -2.07
N VAL A 168 12.48 9.80 -3.26
CA VAL A 168 12.46 8.69 -4.24
C VAL A 168 13.87 8.38 -4.74
N LEU A 169 14.73 9.37 -4.96
CA LEU A 169 16.15 9.15 -5.32
C LEU A 169 16.90 8.27 -4.31
N THR A 170 16.59 8.38 -3.01
CA THR A 170 17.22 7.55 -1.97
C THR A 170 16.91 6.05 -2.08
N THR A 171 15.95 5.66 -2.93
CA THR A 171 15.61 4.25 -3.17
C THR A 171 16.52 3.56 -4.18
N LEU A 172 17.30 4.30 -4.98
CA LEU A 172 18.16 3.74 -6.02
C LEU A 172 19.22 2.78 -5.47
N ILE A 173 19.94 3.20 -4.42
CA ILE A 173 20.99 2.37 -3.80
C ILE A 173 20.39 1.09 -3.18
N PRO A 174 19.34 1.15 -2.33
CA PRO A 174 18.63 -0.04 -1.89
C PRO A 174 18.16 -0.97 -3.00
N SER A 175 17.61 -0.42 -4.08
CA SER A 175 17.12 -1.19 -5.23
C SER A 175 18.26 -1.94 -5.93
N LEU A 176 19.43 -1.30 -6.04
CA LEU A 176 20.63 -1.92 -6.59
C LEU A 176 21.19 -3.01 -5.64
N LEU A 177 21.13 -2.81 -4.32
CA LEU A 177 21.63 -3.77 -3.33
C LEU A 177 20.62 -4.90 -3.01
N LEU A 178 19.43 -4.86 -3.59
CA LEU A 178 18.36 -5.84 -3.39
C LEU A 178 18.79 -7.31 -3.54
N PRO A 179 19.62 -7.70 -4.55
CA PRO A 179 20.03 -9.10 -4.69
C PRO A 179 20.82 -9.60 -3.48
N LEU A 180 21.66 -8.75 -2.88
CA LEU A 180 22.41 -9.06 -1.65
C LEU A 180 21.50 -9.13 -0.44
N TRP A 181 20.56 -8.18 -0.31
CA TRP A 181 19.65 -8.11 0.83
C TRP A 181 18.81 -9.38 1.01
N TYR A 182 18.36 -9.97 -0.10
CA TYR A 182 17.54 -11.19 -0.11
C TYR A 182 18.32 -12.47 -0.42
N LEU A 183 19.64 -12.42 -0.56
CA LEU A 183 20.46 -13.59 -0.84
C LEU A 183 20.31 -14.61 0.30
N GLY A 184 19.88 -15.83 -0.01
CA GLY A 184 19.61 -16.89 0.98
C GLY A 184 18.37 -16.69 1.86
N ARG A 185 17.69 -15.54 1.79
CA ARG A 185 16.51 -15.23 2.65
C ARG A 185 15.18 -15.42 1.94
N ARG A 186 15.14 -15.29 0.61
CA ARG A 186 13.90 -15.38 -0.19
C ARG A 186 14.18 -15.97 -1.57
N ALA A 187 13.26 -16.78 -2.09
CA ALA A 187 13.33 -17.27 -3.47
C ALA A 187 13.38 -16.11 -4.48
N GLY A 188 14.04 -16.34 -5.62
CA GLY A 188 14.13 -15.35 -6.70
C GLY A 188 15.46 -14.62 -6.89
N SER A 189 16.57 -15.17 -6.40
CA SER A 189 17.90 -14.58 -6.58
C SER A 189 18.22 -14.32 -8.06
N VAL A 190 17.88 -15.26 -8.95
CA VAL A 190 18.14 -15.17 -10.40
C VAL A 190 17.45 -13.94 -11.02
N ARG A 191 16.14 -13.74 -10.78
CA ARG A 191 15.43 -12.56 -11.32
C ARG A 191 15.99 -11.25 -10.76
N ARG A 192 16.36 -11.22 -9.47
CA ARG A 192 16.92 -10.02 -8.83
C ARG A 192 18.29 -9.69 -9.42
N PHE A 193 19.16 -10.69 -9.59
CA PHE A 193 20.46 -10.51 -10.25
C PHE A 193 20.30 -9.98 -11.69
N LEU A 194 19.42 -10.61 -12.48
CA LEU A 194 19.14 -10.21 -13.86
C LEU A 194 18.69 -8.75 -13.94
N TRP A 195 17.66 -8.38 -13.18
CA TRP A 195 17.00 -7.08 -13.32
C TRP A 195 17.67 -5.94 -12.55
N CYS A 196 18.41 -6.23 -11.48
CA CYS A 196 19.13 -5.22 -10.71
C CYS A 196 20.58 -5.03 -11.15
N TRP A 197 21.28 -6.06 -11.68
CA TRP A 197 22.73 -5.96 -11.99
C TRP A 197 23.09 -6.24 -13.45
N LEU A 198 22.44 -7.18 -14.14
CA LEU A 198 22.80 -7.48 -15.53
C LEU A 198 22.22 -6.44 -16.51
N VAL A 199 20.94 -6.08 -16.35
CA VAL A 199 20.23 -5.10 -17.21
C VAL A 199 19.86 -3.79 -16.48
N PRO A 200 20.37 -3.59 -15.25
CA PRO A 200 19.83 -2.75 -14.14
C PRO A 200 18.52 -1.94 -14.34
N ILE A 201 17.49 -2.52 -14.97
CA ILE A 201 16.27 -1.76 -15.33
C ILE A 201 15.30 -1.63 -14.15
N ALA A 202 15.31 -2.57 -13.20
CA ALA A 202 14.39 -2.54 -12.07
C ALA A 202 14.58 -1.32 -11.16
N PRO A 203 15.82 -0.94 -10.76
CA PRO A 203 16.05 0.31 -10.01
C PRO A 203 15.56 1.57 -10.75
N LEU A 204 15.77 1.64 -12.06
CA LEU A 204 15.37 2.79 -12.88
C LEU A 204 13.85 2.90 -13.03
N ILE A 205 13.17 1.77 -13.28
CA ILE A 205 11.71 1.71 -13.33
C ILE A 205 11.13 2.07 -11.97
N PHE A 206 11.65 1.50 -10.88
CA PHE A 206 11.17 1.81 -9.53
C PHE A 206 11.33 3.29 -9.18
N TRP A 207 12.45 3.90 -9.59
CA TRP A 207 12.67 5.33 -9.44
C TRP A 207 11.67 6.17 -10.25
N TRP A 208 11.43 5.82 -11.51
CA TRP A 208 10.39 6.45 -12.34
C TRP A 208 9.02 6.38 -11.67
N GLU A 209 8.62 5.19 -11.21
CA GLU A 209 7.34 5.01 -10.55
C GLU A 209 7.18 5.89 -9.33
N GLY A 210 8.18 5.95 -8.45
CA GLY A 210 8.11 6.84 -7.30
C GLY A 210 7.91 8.31 -7.70
N ILE A 211 8.50 8.79 -8.80
CA ILE A 211 8.25 10.14 -9.31
C ILE A 211 6.79 10.26 -9.77
N ILE A 212 6.29 9.29 -10.54
CA ILE A 212 4.92 9.32 -11.03
C ILE A 212 3.91 9.23 -9.87
N SER A 213 4.14 8.39 -8.86
CA SER A 213 3.31 8.34 -7.64
C SER A 213 3.27 9.69 -6.93
N CYS A 214 4.41 10.41 -6.84
CA CYS A 214 4.45 11.77 -6.29
C CYS A 214 3.55 12.73 -7.09
N LEU A 215 3.62 12.68 -8.42
CA LEU A 215 2.83 13.52 -9.32
C LEU A 215 1.35 13.13 -9.33
N ARG A 216 1.03 11.86 -9.10
CA ARG A 216 -0.35 11.35 -9.04
C ARG A 216 -1.01 11.61 -7.70
N CYS A 217 -0.26 11.77 -6.61
CA CYS A 217 -0.85 12.08 -5.30
C CYS A 217 -1.69 13.37 -5.31
N TRP A 218 -2.81 13.36 -4.58
CA TRP A 218 -3.51 14.59 -4.28
C TRP A 218 -2.68 15.48 -3.35
N SER A 219 -2.72 16.80 -3.60
CA SER A 219 -2.22 17.77 -2.63
C SER A 219 -3.13 17.82 -1.41
N GLU A 220 -2.60 18.27 -0.27
CA GLU A 220 -3.40 18.44 0.96
C GLU A 220 -4.65 19.30 0.72
N ARG A 221 -4.50 20.41 0.00
CA ARG A 221 -5.63 21.28 -0.35
C ARG A 221 -6.73 20.52 -1.10
N THR A 222 -6.33 19.61 -1.99
CA THR A 222 -7.26 18.77 -2.76
C THR A 222 -7.96 17.76 -1.85
N TRP A 223 -7.22 17.09 -0.97
CA TRP A 223 -7.78 16.21 0.06
C TRP A 223 -8.83 16.95 0.91
N ARG A 224 -8.47 18.10 1.49
CA ARG A 224 -9.38 18.89 2.34
C ARG A 224 -10.65 19.31 1.60
N LYS A 225 -10.53 19.76 0.34
CA LYS A 225 -11.66 20.13 -0.50
C LYS A 225 -12.63 18.96 -0.75
N HIS A 226 -12.11 17.80 -1.14
CA HIS A 226 -12.95 16.63 -1.46
C HIS A 226 -13.55 16.00 -0.21
N LEU A 227 -12.79 15.90 0.88
CA LEU A 227 -13.29 15.32 2.12
C LEU A 227 -14.41 16.16 2.74
N GLY A 228 -14.33 17.50 2.68
CA GLY A 228 -15.42 18.37 3.13
C GLY A 228 -16.71 18.26 2.31
N ALA A 229 -16.64 17.69 1.11
CA ALA A 229 -17.81 17.51 0.22
C ALA A 229 -18.39 16.08 0.23
N ILE A 230 -17.58 15.08 0.62
CA ILE A 230 -17.91 13.65 0.45
C ILE A 230 -18.07 12.93 1.80
N ALA A 231 -17.43 13.43 2.87
CA ALA A 231 -17.54 12.78 4.17
C ALA A 231 -19.00 12.79 4.65
N PRO A 232 -19.54 11.64 5.11
CA PRO A 232 -20.83 11.59 5.78
C PRO A 232 -20.91 12.58 6.96
N ASP A 233 -22.09 13.15 7.22
CA ASP A 233 -22.30 14.15 8.27
C ASP A 233 -21.94 13.64 9.69
N ASP A 234 -21.99 12.33 9.90
CA ASP A 234 -21.65 11.65 11.15
C ASP A 234 -20.14 11.37 11.31
N ARG A 235 -19.30 11.77 10.33
CA ARG A 235 -17.85 11.50 10.34
C ARG A 235 -17.04 12.76 10.11
N THR A 236 -16.00 12.93 10.92
CA THR A 236 -15.04 14.04 10.75
C THR A 236 -13.82 13.56 9.98
N PRO A 237 -13.60 14.02 8.73
CA PRO A 237 -12.40 13.69 7.98
C PRO A 237 -11.17 14.37 8.58
N VAL A 238 -10.07 13.62 8.70
CA VAL A 238 -8.79 14.13 9.21
C VAL A 238 -7.70 13.91 8.16
N VAL A 239 -6.92 14.96 7.89
CA VAL A 239 -5.73 14.90 7.03
C VAL A 239 -4.52 15.19 7.92
N GLU A 240 -3.71 14.16 8.15
CA GLU A 240 -2.49 14.24 8.97
C GLU A 240 -1.24 14.13 8.12
N HIS A 241 -0.19 14.81 8.57
CA HIS A 241 1.12 14.77 7.96
C HIS A 241 2.16 14.41 9.00
N THR A 242 2.90 13.33 8.75
CA THR A 242 4.00 12.92 9.61
C THR A 242 5.25 12.82 8.76
N LEU A 243 6.32 13.51 9.16
CA LEU A 243 7.64 13.21 8.62
C LEU A 243 8.08 11.86 9.21
N PHE A 244 8.36 10.89 8.35
CA PHE A 244 8.88 9.58 8.78
C PHE A 244 10.18 9.67 9.60
N SER A 245 10.88 10.81 9.53
CA SER A 245 12.12 11.06 10.25
C SER A 245 11.97 11.13 11.77
N THR A 246 10.75 11.31 12.32
CA THR A 246 10.55 11.34 13.78
C THR A 246 10.60 9.94 14.44
N TYR A 247 10.66 8.87 13.65
CA TYR A 247 10.66 7.47 14.13
C TYR A 247 11.85 6.64 13.65
N VAL A 248 12.88 7.27 13.09
CA VAL A 248 14.19 6.64 12.85
C VAL A 248 15.02 6.81 14.13
N SER A 249 14.60 6.15 15.20
CA SER A 249 15.49 5.84 16.32
C SER A 249 16.35 4.65 15.90
N TRP A 250 17.66 4.84 15.88
CA TRP A 250 18.63 3.74 15.87
C TRP A 250 18.40 2.80 17.05
#